data_AF-A0A918KHI1-F1
#
_entry.id   AF-A0A918KHI1-F1
#
_cell.length_a   1.000
_cell.length_b   1.000
_cell.length_c   1.000
_cell.angle_alpha   90.00
_cell.angle_beta   90.00
_cell.angle_gamma   90.00
#
_symmetry.space_group_name_H-M   'P 1'
#
loop_
_entity.id
_entity.type
_entity.pdbx_description
1 polymer ?
#
loop_
_entity_poly.entity_id
_entity_poly.type
_entity_poly.pdbx_seq_one_letter_code
_entity_poly.pdbx_strand_id
1 'polypeptide(L)'
;MSAEGTDGPGVLRPLPWREPDGRTAYVITDPGRPGPVPRRADVTDAVHLEMASVLLGHVGRLADEAGPEELRHMVTELTRSLTDTLRIASRARP
;
A
#
# COMPACT_ATOMS: atom_id res chain seq x y z
N MET A 1 36.34 6.24 27.25
CA MET A 1 36.02 5.30 26.16
C MET A 1 34.60 5.61 25.72
N SER A 2 34.48 6.39 24.65
CA SER A 2 33.20 6.82 24.09
C SER A 2 32.47 5.63 23.50
N ALA A 3 31.22 5.42 23.92
CA ALA A 3 30.28 4.60 23.18
C ALA A 3 29.85 5.42 21.97
N GLU A 4 30.55 5.24 20.86
CA GLU A 4 30.12 5.75 19.56
C GLU A 4 28.93 4.89 19.13
N GLY A 5 27.73 5.33 19.51
CA GLY A 5 26.50 4.77 19.00
C GLY A 5 26.49 4.96 17.50
N THR A 6 26.56 3.86 16.74
CA THR A 6 26.35 3.85 15.30
C THR A 6 24.87 4.18 15.02
N ASP A 7 24.50 5.43 15.17
CA ASP A 7 23.23 5.98 14.70
C ASP A 7 23.45 6.39 13.24
N GLY A 8 23.52 5.37 12.37
CA GLY A 8 23.51 5.60 10.93
C GLY A 8 22.21 6.32 10.54
N PRO A 9 22.19 7.11 9.46
CA PRO A 9 20.98 7.83 9.05
C PRO A 9 19.82 6.84 8.90
N GLY A 10 18.77 7.01 9.70
CA GLY A 10 17.62 6.12 9.71
C GLY A 10 17.00 5.96 8.33
N VAL A 11 16.44 4.79 8.04
CA VAL A 11 15.87 4.49 6.73
C VAL A 11 14.48 5.13 6.63
N LEU A 12 14.34 6.08 5.70
CA LEU A 12 13.05 6.71 5.34
C LEU A 12 12.22 5.75 4.49
N ARG A 13 11.07 5.33 5.02
CA ARG A 13 10.13 4.43 4.34
C ARG A 13 8.74 5.08 4.19
N PRO A 14 8.11 5.02 3.01
CA PRO A 14 6.75 5.51 2.84
C PRO A 14 5.69 4.57 3.48
N LEU A 15 4.64 5.15 4.06
CA LEU A 15 3.51 4.44 4.67
C LEU A 15 2.34 4.23 3.69
N PRO A 16 1.45 3.22 3.90
CA PRO A 16 0.37 2.88 2.97
C PRO A 16 -0.86 3.76 3.07
N TRP A 17 -1.01 4.55 4.13
CA TRP A 17 -1.99 5.62 4.19
C TRP A 17 -1.39 6.96 3.74
N ARG A 18 -2.26 7.88 3.35
CA ARG A 18 -1.88 9.28 3.08
C ARG A 18 -2.09 10.11 4.34
N GLU A 19 -1.40 11.24 4.39
CA GLU A 19 -1.80 12.33 5.27
C GLU A 19 -3.20 12.83 4.87
N PRO A 20 -3.95 13.48 5.77
CA PRO A 20 -5.29 14.01 5.47
C PRO A 20 -5.35 14.93 4.24
N ASP A 21 -4.24 15.58 3.89
CA ASP A 21 -4.11 16.46 2.72
C ASP A 21 -3.70 15.72 1.42
N GLY A 22 -3.59 14.39 1.47
CA GLY A 22 -3.22 13.57 0.34
C GLY A 22 -1.72 13.44 0.10
N ARG A 23 -0.84 13.97 0.94
CA ARG A 23 0.61 13.75 0.81
C ARG A 23 1.01 12.32 1.25
N THR A 24 2.12 11.82 0.70
CA THR A 24 2.71 10.55 1.12
C THR A 24 3.28 10.71 2.53
N ALA A 25 2.79 9.90 3.47
CA ALA A 25 3.34 9.81 4.81
C ALA A 25 4.60 8.93 4.82
N TYR A 26 5.57 9.24 5.68
CA TYR A 26 6.83 8.51 5.82
C TYR A 26 7.12 8.16 7.28
N VAL A 27 7.85 7.08 7.51
CA VAL A 27 8.40 6.68 8.81
C VAL A 27 9.92 6.54 8.69
N ILE A 28 10.65 7.04 9.67
CA ILE A 28 12.10 6.81 9.82
C ILE A 28 12.27 5.59 10.72
N THR A 29 13.10 4.64 10.28
CA THR A 29 13.32 3.38 10.99
C THR A 29 14.78 3.20 11.34
N ASP A 30 15.04 2.61 12.52
CA ASP A 30 16.39 2.27 12.94
C ASP A 30 16.97 1.17 12.05
N PRO A 31 18.24 1.28 11.61
CA PRO A 31 18.90 0.24 10.84
C PRO A 31 18.91 -1.09 11.60
N GLY A 32 18.31 -2.14 11.02
CA GLY A 32 18.34 -3.49 11.58
C GLY A 32 17.26 -3.83 12.63
N ARG A 33 16.38 -2.89 13.00
CA ARG A 33 15.24 -3.17 13.89
C ARG A 33 13.96 -2.46 13.41
N PRO A 34 13.17 -3.08 12.52
CA PRO A 34 11.90 -2.50 12.11
C PRO A 34 10.95 -2.41 13.32
N GLY A 35 10.60 -1.18 13.69
CA GLY A 35 9.65 -0.90 14.75
C GLY A 35 8.21 -1.36 14.42
N PRO A 36 7.26 -1.23 15.37
CA PRO A 36 5.88 -1.68 15.20
C PRO A 36 5.10 -0.99 14.08
N VAL A 37 5.51 0.23 13.69
CA VAL A 37 4.84 1.03 12.64
C VAL A 37 5.07 0.46 11.23
N PRO A 38 6.33 0.19 10.80
CA PRO A 38 6.61 -0.55 9.57
C PRO A 38 5.86 -1.88 9.47
N ARG A 39 5.79 -2.65 10.57
CA ARG A 39 5.10 -3.94 10.59
C ARG A 39 3.59 -3.79 10.35
N ARG A 40 2.97 -2.74 10.90
CA ARG A 40 1.55 -2.43 10.62
C ARG A 40 1.33 -2.05 9.16
N ALA A 41 2.25 -1.30 8.57
CA ALA A 41 2.20 -0.99 7.15
C ALA A 41 2.19 -2.28 6.30
N ASP A 42 3.03 -3.26 6.63
CA ASP A 42 3.10 -4.54 5.91
C ASP A 42 1.78 -5.34 5.98
N VAL A 43 1.10 -5.31 7.13
CA VAL A 43 -0.21 -5.97 7.30
C VAL A 43 -1.28 -5.29 6.46
N THR A 44 -1.31 -3.95 6.44
CA THR A 44 -2.23 -3.18 5.59
C THR A 44 -1.98 -3.46 4.11
N ASP A 45 -0.72 -3.61 3.70
CA ASP A 45 -0.34 -3.94 2.34
C ASP A 45 -0.86 -5.32 1.92
N ALA A 46 -0.72 -6.34 2.79
CA ALA A 46 -1.25 -7.68 2.54
C ALA A 46 -2.77 -7.71 2.38
N VAL A 47 -3.51 -6.98 3.23
CA VAL A 47 -4.97 -6.87 3.15
C VAL A 47 -5.41 -6.19 1.85
N HIS A 48 -4.73 -5.12 1.43
CA HIS A 48 -5.05 -4.45 0.17
C HIS A 48 -4.82 -5.33 -1.06
N LEU A 49 -3.77 -6.16 -1.06
CA LEU A 49 -3.50 -7.11 -2.14
C LEU A 49 -4.56 -8.22 -2.21
N GLU A 50 -5.00 -8.73 -1.06
CA GLU A 50 -6.08 -9.70 -0.98
C GLU A 50 -7.41 -9.11 -1.48
N MET A 51 -7.77 -7.91 -1.03
CA MET A 51 -8.97 -7.21 -1.48
C MET A 51 -8.97 -6.96 -2.99
N ALA A 52 -7.83 -6.58 -3.57
CA ALA A 52 -7.70 -6.39 -5.01
C ALA A 52 -8.01 -7.69 -5.79
N SER A 53 -7.54 -8.84 -5.29
CA SER A 53 -7.82 -10.14 -5.91
C SER A 53 -9.31 -10.51 -5.87
N VAL A 54 -9.99 -10.22 -4.75
CA VAL A 54 -11.43 -10.49 -4.57
C VAL A 54 -12.27 -9.59 -5.48
N LEU A 55 -11.93 -8.29 -5.55
CA LEU A 55 -12.59 -7.33 -6.46
C LEU A 55 -12.47 -7.77 -7.92
N LEU A 56 -11.28 -8.17 -8.37
CA LEU A 56 -11.06 -8.65 -9.73
C LEU A 56 -11.89 -9.91 -10.05
N GLY A 57 -11.96 -10.87 -9.14
CA GLY A 57 -12.78 -12.08 -9.31
C GLY A 57 -14.30 -11.81 -9.30
N HIS A 58 -14.75 -10.76 -8.61
CA HIS A 58 -16.16 -10.39 -8.59
C HIS A 58 -16.58 -9.61 -9.85
N VAL A 59 -15.79 -8.63 -10.29
CA VAL A 59 -16.07 -7.86 -11.51
C VAL A 59 -16.08 -8.76 -12.75
N GLY A 60 -15.16 -9.73 -12.85
CA GLY A 60 -15.15 -10.68 -13.97
C GLY A 60 -16.43 -11.51 -14.10
N ARG A 61 -17.16 -11.75 -13.00
CA ARG A 61 -18.43 -12.48 -13.02
C ARG A 61 -19.63 -11.59 -13.32
N LEU A 62 -19.55 -10.30 -12.97
CA LEU A 62 -20.66 -9.36 -13.14
C LEU A 62 -20.60 -8.58 -14.45
N ALA A 63 -19.45 -8.54 -15.12
CA ALA A 63 -19.25 -7.73 -16.31
C ALA A 63 -20.22 -8.06 -17.47
N ASP A 64 -20.62 -9.33 -17.61
CA ASP A 64 -21.52 -9.78 -18.67
C ASP A 64 -22.99 -9.40 -18.42
N GLU A 65 -23.35 -9.12 -17.18
CA GLU A 65 -24.72 -8.78 -16.76
C GLU A 65 -24.89 -7.28 -16.43
N ALA A 66 -23.77 -6.55 -16.32
CA ALA A 66 -23.75 -5.17 -15.87
C ALA A 66 -24.16 -4.17 -16.96
N GLY A 67 -24.94 -3.17 -16.57
CA GLY A 67 -25.27 -2.03 -17.41
C GLY A 67 -24.11 -1.04 -17.59
N PRO A 68 -24.21 -0.09 -18.53
CA PRO A 68 -23.14 0.88 -18.81
C PRO A 68 -22.70 1.74 -17.61
N GLU A 69 -23.61 2.06 -16.68
CA GLU A 69 -23.28 2.81 -15.46
C GLU A 69 -22.52 1.97 -14.44
N GLU A 70 -22.94 0.73 -14.24
CA GLU A 70 -22.30 -0.23 -13.35
C GLU A 70 -20.89 -0.55 -13.85
N LEU A 71 -20.71 -0.73 -15.17
CA LEU A 71 -19.39 -0.91 -15.78
C LEU A 71 -18.47 0.31 -15.57
N ARG A 72 -18.98 1.55 -15.70
CA ARG A 72 -18.19 2.76 -15.42
C ARG A 72 -17.77 2.85 -13.96
N HIS A 73 -18.66 2.50 -13.04
CA HIS A 73 -18.35 2.45 -11.62
C HIS A 73 -17.29 1.39 -11.32
N MET A 74 -17.47 0.17 -11.82
CA MET A 74 -16.52 -0.94 -11.65
C MET A 74 -15.13 -0.58 -12.21
N VAL A 75 -15.05 0.01 -13.40
CA VAL A 75 -13.76 0.45 -13.99
C VAL A 75 -13.07 1.50 -13.12
N THR A 76 -13.83 2.41 -12.51
CA THR A 76 -13.30 3.46 -11.62
C THR A 76 -12.70 2.83 -10.35
N GLU A 77 -13.45 1.94 -9.69
CA GLU A 77 -12.99 1.25 -8.48
C GLU A 77 -11.82 0.30 -8.75
N LEU A 78 -11.83 -0.41 -9.88
CA LEU A 78 -10.69 -1.22 -10.31
C LEU A 78 -9.45 -0.38 -10.57
N THR A 79 -9.58 0.76 -11.25
CA THR A 79 -8.46 1.66 -11.52
C THR A 79 -7.85 2.18 -10.22
N ARG A 80 -8.69 2.53 -9.25
CA ARG A 80 -8.25 2.95 -7.91
C ARG A 80 -7.50 1.82 -7.19
N SER A 81 -8.10 0.63 -7.12
CA SER A 81 -7.52 -0.54 -6.44
C SER A 81 -6.18 -0.97 -7.06
N LEU A 82 -6.08 -0.96 -8.39
CA LEU A 82 -4.84 -1.26 -9.11
C LEU A 82 -3.77 -0.19 -8.89
N THR A 83 -4.15 1.08 -8.81
CA THR A 83 -3.21 2.18 -8.50
C THR A 83 -2.63 2.02 -7.10
N ASP A 84 -3.48 1.70 -6.12
CA ASP A 84 -3.04 1.44 -4.75
C ASP A 84 -2.11 0.21 -4.69
N THR A 85 -2.45 -0.86 -5.42
CA THR A 85 -1.63 -2.08 -5.55
C THR A 85 -0.26 -1.80 -6.17
N LEU A 86 -0.19 -1.06 -7.28
CA LEU A 86 1.08 -0.69 -7.93
C LEU A 86 1.96 0.16 -7.02
N ARG A 87 1.37 1.04 -6.21
CA ARG A 87 2.10 1.84 -5.23
C ARG A 87 2.69 0.98 -4.12
N ILE A 88 1.97 -0.05 -3.67
CA ILE A 88 2.47 -1.02 -2.68
C ILE A 88 3.62 -1.84 -3.31
N ALA A 89 3.41 -2.40 -4.50
CA ALA A 89 4.41 -3.23 -5.18
C ALA A 89 5.71 -2.47 -5.50
N SER A 90 5.62 -1.21 -5.89
CA SER A 90 6.81 -0.36 -6.15
C SER A 90 7.63 -0.05 -4.89
N ARG A 91 7.08 -0.22 -3.69
CA ARG A 91 7.79 -0.06 -2.41
C ARG A 91 8.47 -1.35 -1.93
N ALA A 92 8.06 -2.50 -2.46
CA ALA A 92 8.61 -3.81 -2.12
C ALA A 92 9.82 -4.21 -2.98
N ARG A 93 10.20 -3.39 -3.98
CA ARG A 93 11.42 -3.61 -4.77
C ARG A 93 12.67 -3.24 -3.93
N PRO A 94 13.68 -4.13 -3.85
CA PRO A 94 14.92 -3.88 -3.11
C PRO A 94 15.78 -2.79 -3.74
#